data_AF-A0A533BJP5-F1
#
_entry.id   AF-A0A533BJP5-F1
#
_cell.length_a   1.000
_cell.length_b   1.000
_cell.length_c   1.000
_cell.angle_alpha   90.00
_cell.angle_beta   90.00
_cell.angle_gamma   90.00
#
_symmetry.space_group_name_H-M   'P 1'
#
loop_
_entity.id
_entity.type
_entity.pdbx_description
1 polymer ?
#
loop_
_entity_poly.entity_id
_entity_poly.type
_entity_poly.pdbx_seq_one_letter_code
_entity_poly.pdbx_strand_id
1 'polypeptide(L)'
;MGEVDTAPEVAAKVIEDLTALEVDPDKCERLYKAALVQSNSGVTYRMLAKVLGTGKVDLVHYGCDLDADGKPTTKWKIRRILEQAPERFEKELEAIKRGVTDDGEVVQGAWVHDMTGLPDVAAQGKSLDEWSRNMTAEVRKKSS
;
A
#
# COMPACT_ATOMS: atom_id res chain seq x y z
N MET A 1 23.73 -39.55 -28.76
CA MET A 1 22.65 -39.65 -27.75
C MET A 1 23.28 -39.27 -26.43
N GLY A 2 22.73 -38.25 -25.78
CA GLY A 2 23.37 -37.53 -24.68
C GLY A 2 22.80 -36.12 -24.73
N GLU A 3 21.52 -36.04 -24.37
CA GLU A 3 20.70 -34.84 -24.38
C GLU A 3 21.37 -33.68 -23.64
N VAL A 4 21.28 -32.51 -24.28
CA VAL A 4 21.56 -31.19 -23.71
C VAL A 4 20.40 -30.80 -22.80
N ASP A 5 20.63 -30.77 -21.49
CA ASP A 5 19.73 -30.11 -20.55
C ASP A 5 20.50 -28.98 -19.83
N THR A 6 20.90 -27.98 -20.61
CA THR A 6 21.06 -26.62 -20.06
C THR A 6 19.67 -26.05 -19.87
N ALA A 7 19.03 -26.39 -18.76
CA ALA A 7 17.92 -25.59 -18.26
C ALA A 7 18.45 -24.16 -18.07
N PRO A 8 17.81 -23.13 -18.63
CA PRO A 8 18.22 -21.77 -18.32
C PRO A 8 17.94 -21.56 -16.84
N GLU A 9 19.00 -21.31 -16.06
CA GLU A 9 18.87 -20.56 -14.82
C GLU A 9 18.14 -19.27 -15.20
N VAL A 10 16.82 -19.26 -15.03
CA VAL A 10 16.04 -18.05 -14.99
C VAL A 10 16.60 -17.33 -13.78
N ALA A 11 17.60 -16.47 -14.02
CA ALA A 11 18.04 -15.48 -13.07
C ALA A 11 16.75 -14.85 -12.56
N ALA A 12 16.40 -15.17 -11.32
CA ALA A 12 15.26 -14.60 -10.65
C ALA A 12 15.54 -13.10 -10.66
N LYS A 13 15.01 -12.39 -11.66
CA LYS A 13 15.00 -10.94 -11.69
C LYS A 13 14.51 -10.57 -10.32
N VAL A 14 15.37 -9.88 -9.56
CA VAL A 14 15.02 -9.29 -8.27
C VAL A 14 13.67 -8.65 -8.50
N ILE A 15 12.62 -9.24 -7.94
CA ILE A 15 11.28 -8.69 -8.10
C ILE A 15 11.35 -7.38 -7.34
N GLU A 16 11.49 -6.27 -8.09
CA GLU A 16 11.38 -4.92 -7.56
C GLU A 16 10.12 -4.90 -6.70
N ASP A 17 10.22 -4.41 -5.47
CA ASP A 17 9.12 -4.45 -4.53
C ASP A 17 7.90 -3.77 -5.16
N LEU A 18 6.93 -4.58 -5.61
CA LEU A 18 5.78 -4.11 -6.41
C LEU A 18 4.84 -3.19 -5.61
N THR A 19 5.13 -3.05 -4.32
CA THR A 19 4.43 -2.17 -3.39
C THR A 19 5.16 -0.87 -3.10
N ALA A 20 6.38 -0.71 -3.60
CA ALA A 20 7.14 0.53 -3.53
C ALA A 20 6.51 1.56 -4.49
N LEU A 21 6.10 2.68 -3.91
CA LEU A 21 5.62 3.83 -4.65
C LEU A 21 6.69 4.92 -4.57
N GLU A 22 7.59 4.92 -5.54
CA GLU A 22 8.65 5.93 -5.62
C GLU A 22 8.05 7.30 -5.92
N VAL A 23 8.51 8.32 -5.19
CA VAL A 23 8.08 9.71 -5.34
C VAL A 23 9.28 10.52 -5.80
N ASP A 24 9.18 11.06 -7.00
CA ASP A 24 10.21 11.87 -7.63
C ASP A 24 9.85 13.37 -7.55
N PRO A 25 10.45 14.13 -6.61
CA PRO A 25 10.15 15.55 -6.46
C PRO A 25 10.57 16.38 -7.69
N ASP A 26 11.58 15.94 -8.46
CA ASP A 26 12.01 16.61 -9.69
C ASP A 26 10.96 16.49 -10.81
N LYS A 27 10.09 15.48 -10.73
CA LYS A 27 8.90 15.32 -11.59
C LYS A 27 7.63 15.93 -11.01
N CYS A 28 7.76 16.77 -9.98
CA CYS A 28 6.64 17.33 -9.21
C CYS A 28 5.73 16.25 -8.59
N GLU A 29 6.25 15.05 -8.34
CA GLU A 29 5.49 14.02 -7.65
C GLU A 29 5.50 14.25 -6.14
N ARG A 30 4.39 13.92 -5.48
CA ARG A 30 4.24 14.06 -4.03
C ARG A 30 3.43 12.91 -3.46
N LEU A 31 3.63 12.59 -2.19
CA LEU A 31 2.70 11.71 -1.49
C LEU A 31 1.33 12.39 -1.41
N TYR A 32 0.27 11.62 -1.63
CA TYR A 32 -1.09 12.13 -1.68
C TYR A 32 -1.86 11.71 -0.41
N LYS A 33 -2.21 10.43 -0.33
CA LYS A 33 -2.93 9.84 0.79
C LYS A 33 -2.46 8.41 1.03
N ALA A 34 -2.61 7.93 2.26
CA ALA A 34 -2.46 6.53 2.61
C ALA A 34 -3.72 6.02 3.33
N ALA A 35 -3.98 4.72 3.25
CA ALA A 35 -5.04 4.10 4.02
C ALA A 35 -4.64 2.73 4.56
N LEU A 36 -5.23 2.38 5.69
CA LEU A 36 -5.11 1.07 6.33
C LEU A 36 -6.53 0.57 6.63
N VAL A 37 -6.82 -0.66 6.23
CA VAL A 37 -8.08 -1.35 6.53
C VAL A 37 -7.76 -2.64 7.28
N GLN A 38 -8.44 -2.88 8.40
CA GLN A 38 -8.30 -4.09 9.20
C GLN A 38 -9.61 -4.88 9.17
N SER A 39 -9.51 -6.17 8.87
CA SER A 39 -10.63 -7.10 9.04
C SER A 39 -10.68 -7.67 10.46
N ASN A 40 -11.83 -8.24 10.85
CA ASN A 40 -12.02 -8.87 12.15
C ASN A 40 -11.17 -10.14 12.36
N SER A 41 -10.70 -10.81 11.29
CA SER A 41 -9.76 -11.94 11.44
C SER A 41 -8.31 -11.50 11.64
N GLY A 42 -8.03 -10.20 11.61
CA GLY A 42 -6.68 -9.65 11.77
C GLY A 42 -5.95 -9.38 10.45
N VAL A 43 -6.59 -9.62 9.29
CA VAL A 43 -6.01 -9.27 8.00
C VAL A 43 -5.91 -7.75 7.85
N THR A 44 -4.73 -7.27 7.44
CA THR A 44 -4.50 -5.86 7.16
C THR A 44 -4.36 -5.63 5.66
N TYR A 45 -5.04 -4.61 5.15
CA TYR A 45 -4.85 -4.09 3.81
C TYR A 45 -4.26 -2.68 3.90
N ARG A 46 -3.21 -2.42 3.12
CA ARG A 46 -2.60 -1.10 2.98
C ARG A 46 -2.83 -0.54 1.59
N MET A 47 -2.95 0.76 1.53
CA MET A 47 -3.06 1.52 0.30
C MET A 47 -2.22 2.79 0.42
N LEU A 48 -1.46 3.10 -0.62
CA LEU A 48 -0.64 4.31 -0.71
C LEU A 48 -0.86 4.95 -2.07
N ALA A 49 -0.98 6.27 -2.10
CA ALA A 49 -1.10 7.04 -3.32
C ALA A 49 -0.10 8.19 -3.37
N LYS A 50 0.36 8.47 -4.57
CA LYS A 50 1.13 9.68 -4.92
C LYS A 50 0.35 10.48 -5.95
N VAL A 51 0.53 11.79 -5.93
CA VAL A 51 0.08 12.69 -7.00
C VAL A 51 1.24 12.93 -7.95
N LEU A 52 0.92 12.96 -9.24
CA LEU A 52 1.85 13.25 -10.33
C LEU A 52 1.83 14.74 -10.65
N GLY A 53 2.84 15.24 -11.37
CA GLY A 53 2.84 16.62 -11.87
C GLY A 53 1.64 16.98 -12.75
N THR A 54 0.94 15.98 -13.30
CA THR A 54 -0.31 16.15 -14.07
C THR A 54 -1.56 16.35 -13.21
N GLY A 55 -1.45 16.24 -11.88
CA GLY A 55 -2.59 16.27 -10.94
C GLY A 55 -3.34 14.94 -10.82
N LYS A 56 -2.97 13.93 -11.61
CA LYS A 56 -3.45 12.54 -11.48
C LYS A 56 -2.77 11.84 -10.32
N VAL A 57 -3.29 10.69 -9.91
CA VAL A 57 -2.74 9.86 -8.85
C VAL A 57 -2.33 8.48 -9.35
N ASP A 58 -1.19 8.02 -8.86
CA ASP A 58 -0.81 6.60 -8.87
C ASP A 58 -1.12 6.03 -7.50
N LEU A 59 -1.70 4.84 -7.47
CA LEU A 59 -2.08 4.15 -6.25
C LEU A 59 -1.56 2.71 -6.26
N VAL A 60 -1.18 2.24 -5.10
CA VAL A 60 -0.90 0.83 -4.85
C VAL A 60 -1.66 0.37 -3.63
N HIS A 61 -2.26 -0.80 -3.70
CA HIS A 61 -2.85 -1.44 -2.53
C HIS A 61 -2.51 -2.94 -2.49
N TYR A 62 -2.47 -3.49 -1.29
CA TYR A 62 -2.09 -4.88 -1.05
C TYR A 62 -2.58 -5.32 0.33
N GLY A 63 -2.85 -6.61 0.47
CA GLY A 63 -2.93 -7.25 1.79
C GLY A 63 -1.53 -7.50 2.32
N CYS A 64 -1.35 -7.36 3.63
CA CYS A 64 -0.11 -7.66 4.31
C CYS A 64 -0.35 -8.05 5.77
N ASP A 65 0.57 -8.83 6.31
CA ASP A 65 0.77 -8.92 7.76
C ASP A 65 1.61 -7.75 8.25
N LEU A 66 1.56 -7.45 9.55
CA LEU A 66 2.40 -6.42 10.16
C LEU A 66 3.35 -7.06 11.18
N ASP A 67 4.65 -6.79 11.03
CA ASP A 67 5.66 -7.21 12.01
C ASP A 67 5.61 -6.38 13.30
N ALA A 68 6.48 -6.73 14.28
CA ALA A 68 6.72 -6.04 15.55
C ALA A 68 6.77 -4.50 15.46
N ASP A 69 7.30 -3.96 14.37
CA ASP A 69 7.51 -2.53 14.14
C ASP A 69 6.42 -1.91 13.25
N GLY A 70 5.46 -2.70 12.79
CA GLY A 70 4.39 -2.24 11.91
C GLY A 70 4.78 -2.14 10.46
N LYS A 71 5.83 -2.83 10.07
CA LYS A 71 6.23 -2.93 8.69
C LYS A 71 5.43 -4.04 8.01
N PRO A 72 5.03 -3.84 6.75
CA PRO A 72 4.29 -4.84 6.01
C PRO A 72 5.20 -6.04 5.72
N THR A 73 4.87 -7.17 6.31
CA THR A 73 5.42 -8.49 5.98
C THR A 73 4.44 -9.25 5.11
N THR A 74 4.93 -10.22 4.33
CA THR A 74 4.11 -11.13 3.50
C THR A 74 3.04 -10.39 2.71
N LYS A 75 3.34 -9.91 1.50
CA LYS A 75 2.41 -9.09 0.72
C LYS A 75 1.60 -9.94 -0.26
N TRP A 76 0.29 -9.73 -0.35
CA TRP A 76 -0.60 -10.43 -1.29
C TRP A 76 -1.65 -9.50 -1.90
N LYS A 77 -2.39 -10.00 -2.90
CA LYS A 77 -3.43 -9.23 -3.63
C LYS A 77 -2.90 -7.84 -4.06
N ILE A 78 -1.62 -7.77 -4.48
CA ILE A 78 -0.96 -6.51 -4.86
C ILE A 78 -1.60 -5.98 -6.13
N ARG A 79 -2.03 -4.72 -6.09
CA ARG A 79 -2.60 -4.02 -7.25
C ARG A 79 -2.01 -2.64 -7.36
N ARG A 80 -1.49 -2.32 -8.54
CA ARG A 80 -0.99 -0.99 -8.90
C ARG A 80 -1.90 -0.38 -9.95
N ILE A 81 -2.30 0.87 -9.73
CA ILE A 81 -3.25 1.59 -10.56
C ILE A 81 -2.62 2.95 -10.87
N LEU A 82 -2.39 3.23 -12.15
CA LEU A 82 -1.60 4.38 -12.58
C LEU A 82 -2.46 5.45 -13.22
N GLU A 83 -2.05 6.71 -13.09
CA GLU A 83 -2.56 7.86 -13.82
C GLU A 83 -4.09 8.03 -13.75
N GLN A 84 -4.66 7.91 -12.56
CA GLN A 84 -6.11 8.05 -12.33
C GLN A 84 -6.50 9.41 -11.79
N ALA A 85 -7.78 9.75 -11.88
CA ALA A 85 -8.32 10.92 -11.19
C ALA A 85 -8.22 10.75 -9.66
N PRO A 86 -8.06 11.85 -8.88
CA PRO A 86 -7.89 11.77 -7.41
C PRO A 86 -9.00 11.00 -6.68
N GLU A 87 -10.24 11.11 -7.15
CA GLU A 87 -11.42 10.36 -6.68
C GLU A 87 -11.27 8.84 -6.72
N ARG A 88 -10.28 8.33 -7.47
CA ARG A 88 -9.96 6.90 -7.51
C ARG A 88 -9.51 6.39 -6.15
N PHE A 89 -8.91 7.25 -5.32
CA PHE A 89 -8.48 6.87 -3.98
C PHE A 89 -9.65 6.36 -3.14
N GLU A 90 -10.71 7.15 -3.02
CA GLU A 90 -11.89 6.78 -2.24
C GLU A 90 -12.60 5.57 -2.84
N LYS A 91 -12.70 5.48 -4.17
CA LYS A 91 -13.31 4.33 -4.86
C LYS A 91 -12.59 3.02 -4.56
N GLU A 92 -11.26 3.01 -4.58
CA GLU A 92 -10.49 1.80 -4.27
C GLU A 92 -10.50 1.46 -2.78
N LEU A 93 -10.53 2.46 -1.88
CA LEU A 93 -10.71 2.22 -0.46
C LEU A 93 -12.05 1.52 -0.17
N GLU A 94 -13.13 1.98 -0.78
CA GLU A 94 -14.45 1.32 -0.66
C GLU A 94 -14.46 -0.06 -1.32
N ALA A 95 -13.74 -0.25 -2.43
CA ALA A 95 -13.58 -1.56 -3.05
C ALA A 95 -12.84 -2.56 -2.14
N ILE A 96 -11.82 -2.12 -1.40
CA ILE A 96 -11.11 -2.96 -0.41
C ILE A 96 -12.05 -3.34 0.72
N LYS A 97 -12.76 -2.38 1.31
CA LYS A 97 -13.75 -2.65 2.38
C LYS A 97 -14.81 -3.64 1.93
N ARG A 98 -15.33 -3.45 0.71
CA ARG A 98 -16.31 -4.35 0.11
C ARG A 98 -15.72 -5.74 -0.13
N GLY A 99 -14.47 -5.82 -0.60
CA GLY A 99 -13.76 -7.09 -0.75
C GLY A 99 -13.67 -7.87 0.57
N VAL A 100 -13.36 -7.19 1.67
CA VAL A 100 -13.37 -7.79 3.02
C VAL A 100 -14.76 -8.34 3.36
N THR A 101 -15.83 -7.57 3.12
CA THR A 101 -17.19 -8.03 3.41
C THR A 101 -17.66 -9.15 2.48
N ASP A 102 -17.27 -9.11 1.21
CA ASP A 102 -17.60 -10.14 0.20
C ASP A 102 -16.88 -11.46 0.54
N ASP A 103 -15.70 -11.41 1.16
CA ASP A 103 -14.95 -12.56 1.70
C ASP A 103 -15.58 -13.11 3.03
N GLY A 104 -16.70 -12.54 3.49
CA GLY A 104 -17.42 -12.96 4.70
C GLY A 104 -16.86 -12.40 6.00
N GLU A 105 -15.93 -11.45 5.92
CA GLU A 105 -15.32 -10.79 7.08
C GLU A 105 -16.00 -9.45 7.41
N VAL A 106 -15.68 -8.89 8.57
CA VAL A 106 -16.15 -7.56 8.97
C VAL A 106 -14.98 -6.58 8.98
N VAL A 107 -15.17 -5.40 8.39
CA VAL A 107 -14.20 -4.30 8.52
C VAL A 107 -14.23 -3.79 9.97
N GLN A 108 -13.16 -4.06 10.71
CA GLN A 108 -13.00 -3.65 12.12
C GLN A 108 -12.50 -2.21 12.25
N GLY A 109 -11.82 -1.71 11.22
CA GLY A 109 -11.36 -0.34 11.15
C GLY A 109 -10.85 0.03 9.77
N ALA A 110 -11.01 1.31 9.42
CA ALA A 110 -10.42 1.90 8.23
C ALA A 110 -9.93 3.30 8.59
N TRP A 111 -8.65 3.54 8.37
CA TRP A 111 -7.98 4.80 8.69
C TRP A 111 -7.36 5.38 7.44
N VAL A 112 -7.53 6.68 7.24
CA VAL A 112 -6.97 7.42 6.10
C VAL A 112 -6.03 8.49 6.65
N HIS A 113 -4.87 8.61 6.00
CA HIS A 113 -3.90 9.66 6.25
C HIS A 113 -3.81 10.56 5.03
N ASP A 114 -4.26 11.80 5.18
CA ASP A 114 -4.12 12.83 4.16
C ASP A 114 -2.82 13.60 4.35
N MET A 115 -1.99 13.62 3.31
CA MET A 115 -0.67 14.28 3.32
C MET A 115 -0.63 15.51 2.40
N THR A 116 -1.76 15.90 1.82
CA THR A 116 -1.84 16.98 0.83
C THR A 116 -1.58 18.36 1.43
N GLY A 117 -1.79 18.50 2.75
CA GLY A 117 -1.52 19.73 3.51
C GLY A 117 -0.07 19.90 3.97
N LEU A 118 0.82 18.95 3.68
CA LEU A 118 2.21 18.99 4.14
C LEU A 118 3.12 19.71 3.11
N PRO A 119 4.16 20.42 3.58
CA PRO A 119 4.89 21.39 2.77
C PRO A 119 5.76 20.78 1.65
N ASP A 120 6.33 19.59 1.89
CA ASP A 120 7.28 18.95 0.99
C ASP A 120 7.32 17.41 1.19
N VAL A 121 7.99 16.72 0.26
CA VAL A 121 8.06 15.25 0.24
C VAL A 121 8.74 14.67 1.50
N ALA A 122 9.71 15.38 2.10
CA ALA A 122 10.36 14.92 3.31
C ALA A 122 9.41 15.00 4.51
N ALA A 123 8.66 16.10 4.64
CA ALA A 123 7.61 16.23 5.66
C ALA A 123 6.50 15.18 5.48
N GLN A 124 6.10 14.90 4.23
CA GLN A 124 5.14 13.85 3.92
C GLN A 124 5.65 12.46 4.29
N GLY A 125 6.89 12.13 3.93
CA GLY A 125 7.50 10.84 4.26
C GLY A 125 7.62 10.61 5.75
N LYS A 126 8.03 11.64 6.51
CA LYS A 126 8.08 11.58 7.98
C LYS A 126 6.69 11.36 8.59
N SER A 127 5.70 12.12 8.14
CA SER A 127 4.31 11.99 8.61
C SER A 127 3.74 10.61 8.31
N LEU A 128 4.04 10.03 7.15
CA LEU A 128 3.62 8.68 6.78
C LEU A 128 4.23 7.60 7.68
N ASP A 129 5.52 7.72 8.00
CA ASP A 129 6.21 6.79 8.91
C ASP A 129 5.63 6.88 10.34
N GLU A 130 5.45 8.10 10.87
CA GLU A 130 4.83 8.34 12.18
C GLU A 130 3.40 7.78 12.24
N TRP A 131 2.60 8.06 11.22
CA TRP A 131 1.24 7.52 11.11
C TRP A 131 1.22 5.99 11.02
N SER A 132 2.10 5.39 10.22
CA SER A 132 2.17 3.93 10.06
C SER A 132 2.50 3.21 11.37
N ARG A 133 3.41 3.77 12.18
CA ARG A 133 3.76 3.25 13.51
C ARG A 133 2.58 3.35 14.47
N ASN A 134 1.91 4.50 14.50
CA ASN A 134 0.74 4.72 15.35
C ASN A 134 -0.40 3.77 14.99
N MET A 135 -0.70 3.59 13.71
CA MET A 135 -1.75 2.67 13.26
C MET A 135 -1.44 1.22 13.58
N THR A 136 -0.17 0.82 13.53
CA THR A 136 0.23 -0.53 13.94
C THR A 136 -0.09 -0.79 15.42
N ALA A 137 0.18 0.18 16.29
CA ALA A 137 -0.18 0.07 17.70
C ALA A 137 -1.71 -0.05 17.89
N GLU A 138 -2.50 0.69 17.10
CA GLU A 138 -3.96 0.62 17.15
C GLU A 138 -4.52 -0.72 16.63
N VAL A 139 -4.00 -1.22 15.51
CA VAL A 139 -4.34 -2.54 14.92
C VAL A 139 -4.09 -3.66 15.94
N ARG A 140 -2.95 -3.61 16.64
CA ARG A 140 -2.62 -4.61 17.67
C ARG A 140 -3.55 -4.63 18.87
N LYS A 141 -3.91 -3.45 19.39
CA LYS A 141 -4.86 -3.35 20.50
C LYS A 141 -6.21 -3.97 20.14
N LYS A 142 -6.60 -3.90 18.86
CA LYS A 142 -7.86 -4.42 18.34
C LYS A 142 -7.82 -5.92 18.02
N SER A 143 -6.65 -6.52 17.89
CA SER A 143 -6.45 -7.95 17.65
C SER A 143 -6.21 -8.77 18.93
N SER A 144 -6.10 -8.12 20.09
CA SER A 144 -5.99 -8.76 21.42
C SER A 144 -7.34 -8.87 22.10
#